data_AF-A0AAE3NNL9-F1
#
_entry.id   AF-A0AAE3NNL9-F1
#
_cell.length_a   1.000
_cell.length_b   1.000
_cell.length_c   1.000
_cell.angle_alpha   90.00
_cell.angle_beta   90.00
_cell.angle_gamma   90.00
#
_symmetry.space_group_name_H-M   'P 1'
#
loop_
_entity.id
_entity.type
_entity.pdbx_description
1 polymer ?
#
loop_
_entity_poly.entity_id
_entity_poly.type
_entity_poly.pdbx_seq_one_letter_code
_entity_poly.pdbx_strand_id
1 'polypeptide(L)' 'MTALIDTPNLADHDGFYEELLATHKGLSEAESQALNAQLVMILANHIGDRTVLSEALALARKTPLG' A
#
# COMPACT_ATOMS: atom_id res chain seq x y z
N MET A 1 -7.18 -7.64 17.96
CA MET A 1 -6.30 -6.49 17.71
C MET A 1 -4.99 -7.05 17.24
N THR A 2 -4.69 -6.86 15.96
CA THR A 2 -3.40 -7.26 15.38
C THR A 2 -2.57 -5.99 15.28
N ALA A 3 -1.28 -6.05 15.60
CA ALA A 3 -0.39 -4.90 15.44
C ALA A 3 -0.06 -4.68 13.95
N LEU A 4 0.27 -3.44 13.55
CA LEU A 4 0.81 -3.17 12.22
C LEU A 4 2.09 -3.98 11.97
N ILE A 5 2.22 -4.55 10.78
CA ILE A 5 3.47 -5.13 10.29
C ILE A 5 4.07 -4.13 9.30
N ASP A 6 5.16 -3.48 9.70
CA ASP A 6 5.88 -2.46 8.93
C ASP A 6 7.21 -2.98 8.35
N THR A 7 7.46 -4.27 8.49
CA THR A 7 8.62 -4.98 7.95
C THR A 7 8.21 -5.88 6.78
N PRO A 8 9.16 -6.27 5.91
CA PRO A 8 8.90 -7.20 4.81
C PRO A 8 8.18 -8.48 5.29
N ASN A 9 6.98 -8.74 4.76
CA ASN A 9 6.12 -9.85 5.20
C ASN A 9 5.55 -10.68 4.03
N LEU A 10 6.02 -10.44 2.80
CA LEU A 10 5.71 -11.27 1.63
C LEU A 10 6.80 -12.32 1.41
N ALA A 11 6.41 -13.53 1.00
CA ALA A 11 7.36 -14.57 0.64
C ALA A 11 8.13 -14.23 -0.65
N ASP A 12 7.47 -13.56 -1.59
CA ASP A 12 8.02 -13.09 -2.85
C ASP A 12 7.78 -11.57 -2.99
N HIS A 13 8.74 -10.78 -2.47
CA HIS A 13 8.65 -9.31 -2.53
C HIS A 13 8.86 -8.79 -3.95
N ASP A 14 9.83 -9.36 -4.67
CA ASP A 14 10.22 -8.90 -5.99
C ASP A 14 9.09 -9.18 -7.00
N GLY A 15 8.50 -10.39 -6.96
CA GLY A 15 7.38 -10.73 -7.83
C GLY A 15 6.16 -9.84 -7.62
N PHE A 16 5.81 -9.54 -6.35
CA PHE A 16 4.72 -8.61 -6.08
C PHE A 16 5.04 -7.18 -6.56
N TYR A 17 6.29 -6.73 -6.39
CA TYR A 17 6.69 -5.41 -6.86
C TYR A 17 6.64 -5.30 -8.39
N GLU A 18 7.05 -6.35 -9.11
CA GLU A 18 6.91 -6.43 -10.57
C GLU A 18 5.44 -6.38 -11.02
N GLU A 19 4.56 -7.11 -10.33
CA GLU A 19 3.11 -7.11 -10.59
C GLU A 19 2.49 -5.73 -10.36
N LEU A 20 2.86 -5.07 -9.25
CA LEU A 20 2.42 -3.72 -8.95
C LEU A 20 2.86 -2.74 -10.06
N LEU A 21 4.15 -2.75 -10.43
CA LEU A 21 4.66 -1.91 -11.52
C LEU A 21 3.98 -2.21 -12.86
N ALA A 22 3.71 -3.48 -13.16
CA ALA A 22 3.01 -3.87 -14.38
C ALA A 22 1.60 -3.29 -14.42
N THR A 23 0.92 -3.19 -13.28
CA THR A 23 -0.43 -2.62 -13.16
C THR A 23 -0.46 -1.13 -13.51
N HIS A 24 0.66 -0.41 -13.32
CA HIS A 24 0.78 1.00 -13.71
C HIS A 24 1.14 1.23 -15.19
N LYS A 25 1.51 0.18 -15.95
CA LYS A 25 1.96 0.35 -17.34
C LYS A 25 0.85 0.92 -18.22
N GLY A 26 1.18 1.99 -18.93
CA GLY A 26 0.25 2.66 -19.86
C GLY A 26 -0.70 3.67 -19.21
N LEU A 27 -0.65 3.82 -17.88
CA LEU A 27 -1.40 4.85 -17.17
C LEU A 27 -0.65 6.18 -17.20
N SER A 28 -1.40 7.28 -17.29
CA SER A 28 -0.90 8.61 -16.96
C SER A 28 -0.60 8.73 -15.45
N GLU A 29 0.12 9.77 -15.06
CA GLU A 29 0.38 10.05 -13.65
C GLU A 29 -0.92 10.16 -12.84
N ALA A 30 -1.93 10.86 -13.37
CA ALA A 30 -3.21 11.02 -12.69
C ALA A 30 -3.95 9.68 -12.51
N GLU A 31 -3.93 8.82 -13.51
CA GLU A 31 -4.52 7.48 -13.45
C GLU A 31 -3.75 6.57 -12.49
N SER A 32 -2.42 6.67 -12.48
CA SER A 32 -1.53 5.98 -11.54
C SER A 32 -1.84 6.36 -10.08
N GLN A 33 -2.02 7.64 -9.80
CA GLN A 33 -2.43 8.13 -8.48
C GLN A 33 -3.84 7.65 -8.10
N ALA A 34 -4.78 7.67 -9.04
CA ALA A 34 -6.13 7.15 -8.82
C ALA A 34 -6.12 5.64 -8.52
N LEU A 35 -5.28 4.87 -9.21
CA LEU A 35 -5.08 3.44 -8.97
C LEU A 35 -4.54 3.20 -7.56
N ASN A 36 -3.52 3.94 -7.15
CA ASN A 36 -2.96 3.84 -5.80
C ASN A 36 -4.00 4.14 -4.72
N ALA A 37 -4.81 5.19 -4.89
CA ALA A 37 -5.87 5.53 -3.95
C ALA A 37 -6.93 4.41 -3.83
N GLN A 38 -7.31 3.80 -4.96
CA GLN A 38 -8.23 2.66 -4.97
C GLN A 38 -7.63 1.43 -4.29
N LEU A 39 -6.37 1.10 -4.60
CA LEU A 39 -5.66 -0.02 -3.98
C LEU A 39 -5.57 0.14 -2.46
N VAL A 40 -5.20 1.33 -1.97
CA VAL A 40 -5.17 1.65 -0.53
C VAL A 40 -6.53 1.42 0.11
N MET A 41 -7.62 1.83 -0.54
CA MET A 41 -8.98 1.63 -0.02
C MET A 41 -9.37 0.15 0.02
N ILE A 42 -9.04 -0.63 -1.01
CA ILE A 42 -9.29 -2.07 -1.07
C ILE A 42 -8.54 -2.78 0.06
N LEU A 43 -7.27 -2.48 0.26
CA LEU A 43 -6.45 -3.05 1.33
C LEU A 43 -6.95 -2.62 2.71
N ALA A 44 -7.40 -1.36 2.86
CA ALA A 44 -7.98 -0.88 4.12
C ALA A 44 -9.25 -1.65 4.49
N ASN A 45 -10.11 -1.94 3.51
CA ASN A 45 -11.30 -2.76 3.70
C ASN A 45 -10.94 -4.20 4.05
N HIS A 46 -9.90 -4.77 3.43
CA HIS A 46 -9.42 -6.11 3.74
C HIS A 46 -8.85 -6.21 5.17
N ILE A 47 -8.10 -5.20 5.61
CA ILE A 47 -7.52 -5.14 6.96
C ILE A 47 -8.61 -4.99 8.03
N GLY A 48 -9.59 -4.09 7.82
CA GLY A 48 -10.75 -3.91 8.70
C GLY A 48 -10.47 -3.39 10.13
N ASP A 49 -9.20 -3.31 10.56
CA ASP A 49 -8.79 -2.84 11.89
C ASP A 49 -8.41 -1.36 11.87
N ARG A 50 -9.24 -0.51 12.49
CA ARG A 50 -9.03 0.95 12.55
C ARG A 50 -7.72 1.35 13.23
N THR A 51 -7.24 0.58 14.20
CA THR A 51 -6.00 0.87 14.92
C THR A 51 -4.81 0.64 13.99
N VAL A 52 -4.75 -0.50 13.30
CA VAL A 52 -3.73 -0.80 12.29
C VAL A 52 -3.67 0.28 11.22
N LEU A 53 -4.83 0.70 10.69
CA LEU A 53 -4.91 1.76 9.69
C LEU A 53 -4.42 3.11 10.21
N SER A 54 -4.66 3.43 11.49
CA SER A 54 -4.19 4.68 12.10
C SER A 54 -2.67 4.68 12.28
N GLU A 55 -2.10 3.55 12.70
CA GLU A 55 -0.65 3.35 12.82
C GLU A 55 0.03 3.47 11.45
N ALA A 56 -0.53 2.84 10.41
CA ALA A 56 -0.02 2.91 9.05
C ALA A 56 0.02 4.36 8.52
N LEU A 57 -1.05 5.13 8.71
CA LEU A 57 -1.10 6.54 8.32
C LEU A 57 -0.08 7.39 9.09
N ALA A 58 0.08 7.15 10.39
CA ALA A 58 1.06 7.85 11.21
C ALA A 58 2.50 7.55 10.77
N LEU A 59 2.78 6.31 10.37
CA LEU A 59 4.09 5.90 9.86
C LEU A 59 4.37 6.49 8.48
N ALA A 60 3.41 6.41 7.55
CA ALA A 60 3.54 6.97 6.20
C ALA A 60 3.80 8.49 6.21
N ARG A 61 3.28 9.23 7.20
CA ARG A 61 3.58 10.66 7.35
C ARG A 61 5.02 10.93 7.83
N LYS A 62 5.64 9.99 8.53
CA LYS A 62 7.01 10.13 9.08
C LYS A 62 8.08 9.73 8.08
N THR A 63 7.77 8.79 7.19
CA THR A 63 8.68 8.31 6.15
C THR A 63 8.33 9.00 4.83
N PRO A 64 8.99 10.11 4.45
CA PRO A 64 8.80 10.65 3.11
C PRO A 64 9.19 9.58 2.08
N LEU A 65 8.38 9.43 1.04
CA LEU A 65 8.76 8.71 -0.17
C LEU A 65 9.82 9.58 -0.88
N GLY A 66 11.07 9.50 -0.43
CA GLY A 66 12.19 10.31 -0.92
C GLY A 66 13.31 10.43 0.10
#